data_AF-A0A418V250-F1
#
_entry.id   AF-A0A418V250-F1
#
_cell.length_a   1.000
_cell.length_b   1.000
_cell.length_c   1.000
_cell.angle_alpha   90.00
_cell.angle_beta   90.00
_cell.angle_gamma   90.00
#
_symmetry.space_group_name_H-M   'P 1'
#
loop_
_entity.id
_entity.type
_entity.pdbx_description
1 polymer ?
#
loop_
_entity_poly.entity_id
_entity_poly.type
_entity_poly.pdbx_seq_one_letter_code
_entity_poly.pdbx_strand_id
1 'polypeptide(L)' 'MHIRTRKLIGTIVLLVIAIVWSLTAMAIAQAPVIADSKWLQAIYYVVAGLGWVLPAMPVVTWMSRPDPQ' A
#
# COMPACT_ATOMS: atom_id res chain seq x y z
N MET A 1 22.32 -11.94 2.15
CA MET A 1 22.07 -11.11 0.94
C MET A 1 22.61 -9.73 1.20
N HIS A 2 23.43 -9.15 0.32
CA HIS A 2 23.89 -7.76 0.50
C HIS A 2 22.70 -6.80 0.58
N ILE A 3 22.77 -5.84 1.49
CA ILE A 3 21.73 -4.82 1.75
C ILE A 3 21.23 -4.08 0.49
N ARG A 4 22.08 -3.93 -0.54
CA ARG A 4 21.71 -3.30 -1.82
C ARG A 4 20.66 -4.10 -2.59
N THR A 5 20.76 -5.42 -2.61
CA THR A 5 19.79 -6.30 -3.29
C THR A 5 18.47 -6.36 -2.53
N ARG A 6 18.51 -6.37 -1.18
CA ARG A 6 17.31 -6.34 -0.32
C ARG A 6 16.52 -5.05 -0.51
N LYS A 7 17.19 -3.90 -0.67
CA LYS A 7 16.55 -2.62 -1.02
C LYS A 7 15.90 -2.65 -2.40
N LEU A 8 16.58 -3.16 -3.43
CA LEU A 8 16.03 -3.28 -4.78
C LEU A 8 14.75 -4.13 -4.81
N ILE A 9 14.78 -5.31 -4.19
CA ILE A 9 13.62 -6.19 -4.09
C ILE A 9 12.51 -5.53 -3.27
N GLY A 10 12.85 -4.90 -2.14
CA GLY A 10 11.89 -4.18 -1.29
C GLY A 10 11.15 -3.08 -2.05
N THR A 11 11.85 -2.30 -2.87
CA THR A 11 11.23 -1.27 -3.72
C THR A 11 10.27 -1.88 -4.75
N ILE A 12 10.67 -2.95 -5.43
CA ILE A 12 9.81 -3.61 -6.42
C ILE A 12 8.55 -4.17 -5.74
N VAL A 13 8.70 -4.84 -4.60
CA VAL A 13 7.56 -5.38 -3.82
C VAL A 13 6.63 -4.25 -3.36
N LEU A 14 7.18 -3.13 -2.89
CA LEU A 14 6.39 -1.95 -2.54
C LEU A 14 5.61 -1.40 -3.72
N LEU A 15 6.22 -1.30 -4.90
CA LEU A 15 5.53 -0.83 -6.11
C LEU A 15 4.39 -1.77 -6.50
N VAL A 16 4.62 -3.09 -6.47
CA VAL A 16 3.57 -4.07 -6.77
C VAL A 16 2.41 -3.95 -5.78
N ILE A 17 2.70 -3.87 -4.48
CA ILE A 17 1.68 -3.68 -3.44
C ILE A 17 0.91 -2.38 -3.66
N ALA A 18 1.62 -1.27 -3.96
CA ALA A 18 0.99 0.02 -4.21
C ALA A 18 0.05 -0.03 -5.42
N ILE A 19 0.45 -0.69 -6.51
CA ILE A 19 -0.39 -0.87 -7.70
C ILE A 19 -1.62 -1.70 -7.37
N VAL A 20 -1.45 -2.88 -6.76
CA VAL A 20 -2.56 -3.78 -6.40
C VAL A 20 -3.53 -3.08 -5.44
N TRP A 21 -3.01 -2.38 -4.43
CA TRP A 21 -3.82 -1.63 -3.49
C TRP A 21 -4.60 -0.49 -4.16
N SER A 22 -3.95 0.30 -5.02
CA SER A 22 -4.58 1.42 -5.71
C SER A 22 -5.70 0.95 -6.65
N LEU A 23 -5.46 -0.13 -7.39
CA LEU A 23 -6.48 -0.73 -8.28
C LEU A 23 -7.65 -1.30 -7.48
N THR A 24 -7.38 -1.98 -6.36
CA THR A 24 -8.42 -2.52 -5.48
C THR A 24 -9.24 -1.40 -4.86
N ALA A 25 -8.58 -0.33 -4.40
CA ALA A 25 -9.25 0.84 -3.82
C ALA A 25 -10.13 1.56 -4.85
N MET A 26 -9.65 1.72 -6.08
CA MET A 26 -10.44 2.27 -7.20
C MET A 26 -11.64 1.39 -7.53
N ALA A 27 -11.47 0.06 -7.58
CA ALA A 27 -12.56 -0.87 -7.86
C ALA A 27 -13.66 -0.81 -6.79
N ILE A 28 -13.28 -0.71 -5.52
CA ILE A 28 -14.23 -0.58 -4.41
C ILE A 28 -14.88 0.81 -4.41
N ALA A 29 -14.14 1.88 -4.72
CA ALA A 29 -14.69 3.24 -4.80
C ALA A 29 -15.78 3.41 -5.87
N GLN A 30 -15.76 2.57 -6.92
CA GLN A 30 -16.78 2.51 -7.96
C GLN A 30 -18.07 1.80 -7.52
N ALA A 31 -18.09 1.19 -6.32
CA ALA A 31 -19.30 0.54 -5.81
C ALA A 31 -20.44 1.59 -5.64
N PRO A 32 -21.69 1.27 -6.04
CA PRO A 32 -22.80 2.22 -6.01
C PRO A 32 -23.01 2.86 -4.63
N VAL A 33 -22.85 2.05 -3.58
CA VAL A 33 -22.98 2.46 -2.18
C VAL A 33 -22.04 3.61 -1.80
N ILE A 34 -20.84 3.63 -2.40
CA ILE A 34 -19.81 4.65 -2.15
C ILE A 34 -19.94 5.79 -3.15
N ALA A 35 -20.23 5.49 -4.42
CA ALA A 35 -20.36 6.47 -5.49
C ALA A 35 -21.57 7.40 -5.33
N ASP A 36 -22.68 6.91 -4.79
CA ASP A 36 -23.91 7.71 -4.60
C ASP A 36 -23.77 8.75 -3.47
N SER A 37 -22.82 8.56 -2.54
CA SER A 37 -22.62 9.43 -1.39
C SER A 37 -21.21 10.02 -1.36
N LYS A 38 -21.09 11.32 -1.72
CA LYS A 38 -19.83 12.06 -1.67
C LYS A 38 -19.15 12.03 -0.29
N TRP A 39 -19.94 12.00 0.78
CA TRP A 39 -19.41 11.88 2.15
C TRP A 39 -18.80 10.51 2.40
N LEU A 40 -19.46 9.43 1.97
CA LEU A 40 -18.96 8.07 2.11
C LEU A 40 -17.71 7.86 1.26
N GLN A 41 -17.69 8.44 0.06
CA GLN A 41 -16.53 8.45 -0.83
C GLN A 41 -15.32 9.16 -0.19
N ALA A 42 -15.52 10.31 0.45
CA ALA A 42 -14.45 11.03 1.14
C ALA A 42 -13.87 10.20 2.30
N ILE A 43 -14.74 9.65 3.16
CA ILE A 43 -14.32 8.78 4.27
C ILE A 43 -13.59 7.54 3.72
N TYR A 44 -14.12 6.94 2.66
CA TYR A 44 -13.52 5.77 2.02
C TYR A 44 -12.11 6.07 1.53
N TYR A 45 -11.89 7.18 0.83
CA TYR A 45 -10.55 7.54 0.36
C TYR A 45 -9.57 7.82 1.50
N VAL A 46 -10.02 8.43 2.60
CA VAL A 46 -9.20 8.59 3.81
C VAL A 46 -8.82 7.23 4.38
N VAL A 47 -9.78 6.31 4.51
CA VAL A 47 -9.53 4.96 5.04
C VAL A 47 -8.65 4.15 4.10
N ALA A 48 -8.86 4.20 2.79
CA ALA A 48 -8.03 3.51 1.80
C ALA A 48 -6.60 4.09 1.77
N GLY A 49 -6.47 5.41 1.90
CA GLY A 49 -5.22 6.15 1.99
C GLY A 49 -4.50 6.07 3.34
N LEU A 50 -5.15 5.58 4.40
CA LEU A 50 -4.48 5.21 5.65
C LEU A 50 -4.22 3.70 5.72
N GLY A 51 -5.13 2.90 5.16
CA GLY A 51 -5.08 1.45 5.15
C GLY A 51 -3.91 0.87 4.36
N TRP A 52 -3.41 1.56 3.32
CA TRP A 52 -2.23 1.10 2.56
C TRP A 52 -0.95 1.02 3.40
N VAL A 53 -0.89 1.71 4.55
CA VAL A 53 0.25 1.67 5.45
C VAL A 53 0.41 0.28 6.07
N LEU A 54 -0.70 -0.45 6.31
CA LEU A 54 -0.68 -1.79 6.89
C LEU A 54 0.12 -2.80 6.05
N PRO A 55 -0.10 -2.94 4.73
CA PRO A 55 0.72 -3.81 3.88
C PRO A 55 2.11 -3.22 3.59
N ALA A 56 2.27 -1.90 3.58
CA ALA A 56 3.56 -1.26 3.28
C ALA A 56 4.57 -1.38 4.45
N MET A 57 4.12 -1.26 5.69
CA MET A 57 4.96 -1.31 6.90
C MET A 57 5.90 -2.54 6.99
N PRO A 58 5.41 -3.79 6.86
CA PRO A 58 6.27 -4.97 7.00
C PRO A 58 7.33 -5.03 5.89
N VAL A 59 7.00 -4.60 4.67
CA VAL A 59 7.95 -4.55 3.55
C VAL A 59 9.03 -3.50 3.81
N VAL A 60 8.64 -2.31 4.26
CA VAL A 60 9.56 -1.22 4.62
C VAL A 60 10.49 -1.65 5.74
N THR A 61 9.94 -2.28 6.79
CA THR A 61 10.73 -2.70 7.95
C THR A 61 11.72 -3.78 7.54
N TRP A 62 11.32 -4.73 6.67
CA TRP A 62 12.20 -5.76 6.16
C TRP A 62 13.34 -5.20 5.29
N MET A 63 13.07 -4.25 4.39
CA MET A 63 14.12 -3.64 3.57
C MET A 63 15.07 -2.75 4.37
N SER A 64 14.58 -2.16 5.46
CA SER A 64 15.35 -1.24 6.32
C SER A 64 16.16 -1.96 7.40
N ARG A 65 15.92 -3.25 7.63
CA ARG A 65 16.65 -4.03 8.64
C ARG A 65 18.16 -3.95 8.37
N PRO A 66 18.98 -3.56 9.36
CA PRO A 66 20.44 -3.63 9.26
C PRO A 66 20.89 -5.08 9.11
N ASP A 67 21.97 -5.33 8.37
CA ASP A 67 22.60 -6.65 8.39
C ASP A 67 23.22 -6.88 9.78
N PRO A 68 23.11 -8.08 10.38
CA PRO A 68 23.82 -8.42 11.61
C PRO A 68 25.32 -8.25 11.34
N GLN A 69 26.01 -7.51 12.22
CA GLN A 69 27.46 -7.34 12.17
C GLN A 69 28.16 -8.69 12.35
#